data_AF-A0A9D1FCR0-F1
#
_entry.id   AF-A0A9D1FCR0-F1
#
_cell.length_a   1.000
_cell.length_b   1.000
_cell.length_c   1.000
_cell.angle_alpha   90.00
_cell.angle_beta   90.00
_cell.angle_gamma   90.00
#
_symmetry.space_group_name_H-M   'P 1'
#
loop_
_entity.id
_entity.type
_entity.pdbx_description
1 polymer ?
#
loop_
_entity_poly.entity_id
_entity_poly.type
_entity_poly.pdbx_seq_one_letter_code
_entity_poly.pdbx_strand_id
1 'polypeptide(L)'
;RAKDFSFMRVTQYGPSAVNREYASWSELLDAFYGGRERAEQLRRAAHDTIKSVRTLRDRQARKLAAQREELKRSENREELRRRGDLITANLWRAKKGSRTLECEDYYSEGCPTVTLELDPLKTPQQNAAQAYKEYRKAETAERHLGELIDRGEKQLDYLDSVLDALSRVESERDVREIRAELYSAGVLKAPRGAAKQRKIKPAGPLRFVSETGVEILVGRNNVQNDELTTKTARRSDVWLHAQRVHGSHVIIRCGDEGPDEATLAYAASLAAYYSEGRGAGKLPVDYTQVRRVKKPSGALPGKVVYTDYKTILAEAPESVSPKP
;
A
#
# COMPACT_ATOMS: atom_id res chain seq x y z
N ARG A 1 -10.66 -27.07 11.05
CA ARG A 1 -9.40 -27.86 10.90
C ARG A 1 -9.64 -29.23 11.52
N ALA A 2 -9.23 -30.33 10.88
CA ALA A 2 -9.36 -31.67 11.48
C ALA A 2 -8.50 -31.75 12.75
N LYS A 3 -9.12 -32.09 13.88
CA LYS A 3 -8.48 -32.11 15.21
C LYS A 3 -7.87 -33.47 15.54
N ASP A 4 -8.58 -34.52 15.18
CA ASP A 4 -8.23 -35.90 15.50
C ASP A 4 -8.77 -36.84 14.41
N PHE A 5 -8.26 -38.07 14.35
CA PHE A 5 -8.77 -39.12 13.48
C PHE A 5 -8.78 -40.46 14.24
N SER A 6 -9.80 -41.27 13.99
CA SER A 6 -9.93 -42.60 14.59
C SER A 6 -10.66 -43.53 13.64
N PHE A 7 -10.49 -44.84 13.84
CA PHE A 7 -11.27 -45.86 13.14
C PHE A 7 -12.70 -45.96 13.70
N MET A 8 -12.91 -45.47 14.92
CA MET A 8 -14.22 -45.39 15.55
C MET A 8 -14.73 -43.94 15.55
N ARG A 9 -16.05 -43.80 15.59
CA ARG A 9 -16.69 -42.48 15.71
C ARG A 9 -16.26 -41.80 17.00
N VAL A 10 -15.65 -40.62 16.87
CA VAL A 10 -15.14 -39.86 18.01
C VAL A 10 -16.25 -39.00 18.60
N THR A 11 -16.69 -39.33 19.81
CA THR A 11 -17.75 -38.58 20.53
C THR A 11 -17.21 -37.70 21.66
N GLN A 12 -15.93 -37.86 22.02
CA GLN A 12 -15.29 -37.16 23.15
C GLN A 12 -15.32 -35.62 23.04
N TYR A 13 -15.45 -35.08 21.83
CA TYR A 13 -15.47 -33.64 21.57
C TYR A 13 -16.87 -33.01 21.62
N GLY A 14 -17.94 -33.80 21.82
CA GLY A 14 -19.31 -33.30 21.93
C GLY A 14 -19.71 -32.39 20.73
N PRO A 15 -20.44 -31.27 20.95
CA PRO A 15 -20.86 -30.36 19.89
C PRO A 15 -19.71 -29.48 19.33
N SER A 16 -18.50 -29.55 19.90
CA SER A 16 -17.37 -28.72 19.50
C SER A 16 -16.61 -29.25 18.26
N ALA A 17 -17.04 -30.39 17.72
CA ALA A 17 -16.50 -31.00 16.51
C ALA A 17 -17.59 -31.71 15.70
N VAL A 18 -17.44 -31.68 14.37
CA VAL A 18 -18.31 -32.42 13.45
C VAL A 18 -17.56 -33.66 12.97
N ASN A 19 -18.21 -34.82 13.08
CA ASN A 19 -17.68 -36.06 12.55
C ASN A 19 -17.86 -36.10 11.03
N ARG A 20 -16.80 -36.47 10.31
CA ARG A 20 -16.83 -36.68 8.87
C ARG A 20 -16.32 -38.10 8.57
N GLU A 21 -17.21 -38.91 8.03
CA GLU A 21 -16.94 -40.31 7.68
C GLU A 21 -16.36 -40.39 6.26
N TYR A 22 -15.48 -41.37 6.03
CA TYR A 22 -14.81 -41.63 4.74
C TYR A 22 -14.95 -43.11 4.39
N ALA A 23 -14.89 -43.46 3.10
CA ALA A 23 -15.16 -44.82 2.64
C ALA A 23 -13.99 -45.78 2.90
N SER A 24 -12.77 -45.27 3.04
CA SER A 24 -11.58 -46.07 3.35
C SER A 24 -10.64 -45.39 4.35
N TRP A 25 -9.81 -46.21 5.00
CA TRP A 25 -8.76 -45.71 5.89
C TRP A 25 -7.74 -44.84 5.14
N SER A 26 -7.41 -45.22 3.90
CA SER A 26 -6.52 -44.43 3.03
C SER A 26 -7.09 -43.05 2.74
N GLU A 27 -8.38 -42.95 2.40
CA GLU A 27 -9.05 -41.66 2.18
C GLU A 27 -9.08 -40.79 3.45
N LEU A 28 -9.28 -41.40 4.61
CA LEU A 28 -9.26 -40.71 5.90
C LEU A 28 -7.86 -40.16 6.22
N LEU A 29 -6.81 -40.96 6.02
CA LEU A 29 -5.43 -40.54 6.22
C LEU A 29 -5.02 -39.46 5.22
N ASP A 30 -5.38 -39.60 3.94
CA ASP A 30 -5.11 -38.60 2.90
C ASP A 30 -5.84 -37.29 3.19
N ALA A 31 -7.09 -37.33 3.65
CA ALA A 31 -7.82 -36.14 4.04
C ALA A 31 -7.19 -35.45 5.27
N PHE A 32 -6.76 -36.23 6.27
CA PHE A 32 -6.17 -35.72 7.51
C PHE A 32 -4.76 -35.18 7.30
N TYR A 33 -3.84 -36.01 6.79
CA TYR A 33 -2.44 -35.64 6.58
C TYR A 33 -2.27 -34.74 5.35
N GLY A 34 -2.97 -35.01 4.25
CA GLY A 34 -2.90 -34.17 3.05
C GLY A 34 -3.47 -32.77 3.29
N GLY A 35 -4.47 -32.60 4.18
CA GLY A 35 -4.93 -31.29 4.62
C GLY A 35 -3.91 -30.56 5.50
N ARG A 36 -3.25 -31.28 6.42
CA ARG A 36 -2.20 -30.73 7.29
C ARG A 36 -0.97 -30.32 6.50
N GLU A 37 -0.51 -31.19 5.60
CA GLU A 37 0.66 -30.96 4.76
C GLU A 37 0.42 -29.76 3.83
N ARG A 38 -0.73 -29.69 3.15
CA ARG A 38 -1.09 -28.50 2.34
C ARG A 38 -1.10 -27.21 3.16
N ALA A 39 -1.66 -27.24 4.37
CA ALA A 39 -1.68 -26.08 5.26
C ALA A 39 -0.28 -25.70 5.75
N GLU A 40 0.60 -26.68 5.98
CA GLU A 40 1.98 -26.44 6.40
C GLU A 40 2.85 -25.92 5.25
N GLN A 41 2.75 -26.52 4.06
CA GLN A 41 3.39 -26.03 2.84
C GLN A 41 2.94 -24.61 2.52
N LEU A 42 1.64 -24.33 2.60
CA LEU A 42 1.09 -22.97 2.47
C LEU A 42 1.70 -22.03 3.49
N ARG A 43 1.74 -22.41 4.78
CA ARG A 43 2.30 -21.60 5.85
C ARG A 43 3.78 -21.32 5.62
N ARG A 44 4.58 -22.30 5.20
CA ARG A 44 6.01 -22.13 4.89
C ARG A 44 6.21 -21.19 3.70
N ALA A 45 5.50 -21.43 2.61
CA ALA A 45 5.58 -20.59 1.40
C ALA A 45 5.13 -19.14 1.65
N ALA A 46 4.03 -18.95 2.38
CA ALA A 46 3.56 -17.63 2.79
C ALA A 46 4.56 -16.96 3.73
N HIS A 47 5.06 -17.68 4.74
CA HIS A 47 5.99 -17.15 5.75
C HIS A 47 7.28 -16.59 5.12
N ASP A 48 7.90 -17.29 4.18
CA ASP A 48 9.13 -16.81 3.53
C ASP A 48 8.88 -15.54 2.71
N THR A 49 7.73 -15.47 2.05
CA THR A 49 7.31 -14.30 1.26
C THR A 49 7.03 -13.13 2.19
N ILE A 50 6.24 -13.34 3.25
CA ILE A 50 5.92 -12.35 4.27
C ILE A 50 7.20 -11.82 4.91
N LYS A 51 8.14 -12.68 5.31
CA LYS A 51 9.41 -12.27 5.90
C LYS A 51 10.22 -11.40 4.94
N SER A 52 10.27 -11.78 3.66
CA SER A 52 10.99 -11.03 2.63
C SER A 52 10.37 -9.64 2.42
N VAL A 53 9.04 -9.57 2.28
CA VAL A 53 8.31 -8.31 2.10
C VAL A 53 8.42 -7.42 3.34
N ARG A 54 8.26 -7.96 4.56
CA ARG A 54 8.45 -7.23 5.82
C ARG A 54 9.86 -6.64 5.93
N THR A 55 10.89 -7.42 5.59
CA THR A 55 12.27 -6.93 5.62
C THR A 55 12.47 -5.76 4.66
N LEU A 56 11.88 -5.82 3.46
CA LEU A 56 11.93 -4.72 2.49
C LEU A 56 11.16 -3.49 2.99
N ARG A 57 9.98 -3.70 3.57
CA ARG A 57 9.12 -2.67 4.14
C ARG A 57 9.81 -1.94 5.29
N ASP A 58 10.43 -2.66 6.21
CA ASP A 58 11.17 -2.08 7.33
C ASP A 58 12.42 -1.31 6.87
N ARG A 59 13.13 -1.82 5.86
CA ARG A 59 14.25 -1.08 5.24
C ARG A 59 13.77 0.21 4.58
N GLN A 60 12.65 0.16 3.88
CA GLN A 60 12.05 1.32 3.22
C GLN A 60 11.56 2.35 4.23
N ALA A 61 10.92 1.92 5.32
CA ALA A 61 10.49 2.79 6.41
C ALA A 61 11.67 3.49 7.09
N ARG A 62 12.77 2.77 7.37
CA ARG A 62 14.00 3.37 7.93
C ARG A 62 14.62 4.40 6.99
N LYS A 63 14.65 4.10 5.68
CA LYS A 63 15.15 5.03 4.66
C LYS A 63 14.30 6.30 4.61
N LEU A 64 12.97 6.17 4.61
CA LEU A 64 12.05 7.32 4.65
C LEU A 64 12.22 8.16 5.90
N ALA A 65 12.42 7.54 7.06
CA ALA A 65 12.67 8.27 8.30
C ALA A 65 13.94 9.13 8.21
N ALA A 66 15.03 8.58 7.68
CA ALA A 66 16.28 9.32 7.46
C ALA A 66 16.10 10.47 6.45
N GLN A 67 15.37 10.24 5.35
CA GLN A 67 15.10 11.26 4.34
C GLN A 67 14.20 12.39 4.86
N ARG A 68 13.18 12.08 5.66
CA ARG A 68 12.32 13.08 6.30
C ARG A 68 13.10 13.93 7.31
N GLU A 69 14.02 13.31 8.05
CA GLU A 69 14.91 14.02 8.97
C GLU A 69 15.89 14.95 8.22
N GLU A 70 16.46 14.50 7.10
CA GLU A 70 17.29 15.33 6.23
C GLU A 70 16.50 16.50 5.60
N LEU A 71 15.23 16.28 5.26
CA LEU A 71 14.34 17.32 4.75
C LEU A 71 14.09 18.40 5.80
N LYS A 72 13.77 18.00 7.04
CA LYS A 72 13.60 18.94 8.16
C LYS A 72 14.85 19.77 8.43
N ARG A 73 16.04 19.16 8.37
CA ARG A 73 17.31 19.90 8.52
C ARG A 73 17.55 20.90 7.38
N SER A 74 16.94 20.67 6.22
CA SER A 74 17.05 21.55 5.06
C SER A 74 16.08 22.74 5.12
N GLU A 75 15.14 22.79 6.08
CA GLU A 75 14.20 23.91 6.26
C GLU A 75 14.92 25.23 6.59
N ASN A 76 16.12 25.17 7.21
CA ASN A 76 16.95 26.35 7.48
C ASN A 76 17.52 27.03 6.22
N ARG A 77 17.17 26.58 5.01
CA ARG A 77 17.58 27.23 3.75
C ARG A 77 17.14 28.70 3.66
N GLU A 78 16.04 29.07 4.30
CA GLU A 78 15.57 30.46 4.26
C GLU A 78 16.56 31.40 4.94
N GLU A 79 17.29 30.91 5.94
CA GLU A 79 18.38 31.66 6.58
C GLU A 79 19.51 31.94 5.59
N LEU A 80 19.83 31.01 4.68
CA LEU A 80 20.83 31.22 3.62
C LEU A 80 20.37 32.29 2.62
N ARG A 81 19.07 32.33 2.29
CA ARG A 81 18.48 33.37 1.44
C ARG A 81 18.53 34.73 2.13
N ARG A 82 18.02 34.81 3.37
CA ARG A 82 18.06 36.02 4.20
C ARG A 82 19.50 36.53 4.34
N ARG A 83 20.47 35.65 4.58
CA ARG A 83 21.90 36.01 4.64
C ARG A 83 22.38 36.63 3.32
N GLY A 84 22.04 36.02 2.19
CA GLY A 84 22.38 36.57 0.86
C GLY A 84 21.77 37.95 0.62
N ASP A 85 20.51 38.13 0.99
CA ASP A 85 19.79 39.41 0.81
C ASP A 85 20.37 40.50 1.74
N LEU A 86 20.64 40.18 3.00
CA LEU A 86 21.20 41.11 3.99
C LEU A 86 22.61 41.58 3.61
N ILE A 87 23.47 40.68 3.12
CA ILE A 87 24.80 41.03 2.62
C ILE A 87 24.67 41.96 1.40
N THR A 88 23.72 41.68 0.51
CA THR A 88 23.50 42.48 -0.70
C THR A 88 22.97 43.88 -0.37
N ALA A 89 22.01 43.99 0.56
CA ALA A 89 21.45 45.27 1.01
C ALA A 89 22.50 46.16 1.71
N ASN A 90 23.46 45.55 2.42
CA ASN A 90 24.49 46.25 3.19
C ASN A 90 25.87 46.26 2.50
N LEU A 91 25.90 46.04 1.17
CA LEU A 91 27.13 46.01 0.36
C LEU A 91 28.01 47.26 0.55
N TRP A 92 27.39 48.42 0.77
CA TRP A 92 28.08 49.70 0.95
C TRP A 92 28.84 49.80 2.30
N ARG A 93 28.44 49.05 3.33
CA ARG A 93 29.14 48.96 4.63
C ARG A 93 30.26 47.93 4.61
N ALA A 94 30.26 47.00 3.64
CA ALA A 94 31.15 45.85 3.62
C ALA A 94 32.53 46.20 3.03
N LYS A 95 33.61 45.96 3.79
CA LYS A 95 34.99 46.08 3.32
C LYS A 95 35.54 44.73 2.87
N LYS A 96 36.40 44.74 1.85
CA LYS A 96 37.10 43.52 1.39
C LYS A 96 38.06 43.05 2.48
N GLY A 97 37.96 41.78 2.87
CA GLY A 97 38.77 41.16 3.94
C GLY A 97 38.14 41.20 5.34
N SER A 98 36.96 41.79 5.51
CA SER A 98 36.23 41.73 6.79
C SER A 98 35.72 40.31 7.08
N ARG A 99 35.87 39.85 8.34
CA ARG A 99 35.32 38.56 8.81
C ARG A 99 33.87 38.66 9.26
N THR A 100 33.40 39.86 9.58
CA THR A 100 32.05 40.14 10.04
C THR A 100 31.46 41.34 9.32
N LEU A 101 30.14 41.35 9.18
CA LEU A 101 29.36 42.46 8.66
C LEU A 101 28.21 42.73 9.62
N GLU A 102 28.15 43.93 10.18
CA GLU A 102 26.96 44.40 10.89
C GLU A 102 25.95 44.92 9.87
N CYS A 103 24.78 44.30 9.85
CA CYS A 103 23.70 44.62 8.94
C CYS A 103 22.38 44.77 9.71
N GLU A 104 21.52 45.66 9.23
CA GLU A 104 20.17 45.81 9.78
C GLU A 104 19.28 44.70 9.21
N ASP A 105 18.67 43.90 10.08
CA ASP A 105 17.74 42.86 9.67
C ASP A 105 16.35 43.44 9.40
N TYR A 106 16.12 43.84 8.16
CA TYR A 106 14.84 44.39 7.71
C TYR A 106 13.70 43.36 7.65
N TYR A 107 13.98 42.06 7.89
CA TYR A 107 12.94 41.04 7.99
C TYR A 107 12.27 41.00 9.38
N SER A 108 12.86 41.62 10.40
CA SER A 108 12.41 41.61 11.78
C SER A 108 11.83 42.97 12.19
N GLU A 109 10.70 42.98 12.91
CA GLU A 109 10.10 44.22 13.42
C GLU A 109 11.11 44.97 14.30
N GLY A 110 11.34 46.25 14.00
CA GLY A 110 12.33 47.08 14.69
C GLY A 110 13.74 47.08 14.10
N CYS A 111 13.98 46.38 12.98
CA CYS A 111 15.25 46.37 12.24
C CYS A 111 16.51 46.21 13.13
N PRO A 112 16.59 45.15 13.96
CA PRO A 112 17.74 44.96 14.85
C PRO A 112 19.04 44.77 14.05
N THR A 113 20.15 45.24 14.61
CA THR A 113 21.47 45.02 14.03
C THR A 113 21.90 43.57 14.25
N VAL A 114 22.12 42.83 13.17
CA VAL A 114 22.58 41.43 13.17
C VAL A 114 24.01 41.38 12.63
N THR A 115 24.86 40.58 13.26
CA THR A 115 26.24 40.36 12.81
C THR A 115 26.28 39.10 11.94
N LEU A 116 26.68 39.25 10.67
CA LEU A 116 26.86 38.13 9.74
C LEU A 116 28.35 37.79 9.58
N GLU A 117 28.67 36.50 9.57
CA GLU A 117 30.02 36.03 9.25
C GLU A 117 30.27 36.04 7.74
N LEU A 118 31.43 36.56 7.34
CA LEU A 118 31.90 36.62 5.95
C LEU A 118 33.20 35.84 5.79
N ASP A 119 33.39 35.25 4.62
CA ASP A 119 34.68 34.67 4.25
C ASP A 119 35.64 35.82 3.82
N PRO A 120 36.75 36.05 4.56
CA PRO A 120 37.68 37.15 4.28
C PRO A 120 38.44 36.96 2.97
N LEU A 121 38.49 35.74 2.41
CA LEU A 121 39.12 35.46 1.12
C LEU A 121 38.24 35.88 -0.07
N LYS A 122 36.94 36.13 0.18
CA LYS A 122 35.95 36.49 -0.85
C LYS A 122 35.57 37.95 -0.75
N THR A 123 35.19 38.55 -1.89
CA THR A 123 34.57 39.89 -1.86
C THR A 123 33.17 39.81 -1.22
N PRO A 124 32.63 40.92 -0.68
CA PRO A 124 31.26 40.94 -0.16
C PRO A 124 30.22 40.46 -1.18
N GLN A 125 30.38 40.83 -2.46
CA GLN A 125 29.54 40.34 -3.56
C GLN A 125 29.68 38.83 -3.79
N GLN A 126 30.91 38.29 -3.67
CA GLN A 126 31.15 36.84 -3.77
C GLN A 126 30.59 36.07 -2.57
N ASN A 127 30.61 36.65 -1.37
CA ASN A 127 29.97 36.08 -0.18
C ASN A 127 28.44 36.01 -0.34
N ALA A 128 27.80 37.08 -0.84
CA ALA A 128 26.38 37.06 -1.20
C ALA A 128 26.08 36.02 -2.28
N ALA A 129 26.85 35.99 -3.36
CA ALA A 129 26.69 35.02 -4.45
C ALA A 129 26.87 33.56 -3.96
N GLN A 130 27.79 33.32 -3.03
CA GLN A 130 27.99 32.01 -2.40
C GLN A 130 26.76 31.61 -1.57
N ALA A 131 26.20 32.51 -0.77
CA ALA A 131 24.98 32.26 -0.01
C ALA A 131 23.80 31.91 -0.94
N TYR A 132 23.61 32.64 -2.05
CA TYR A 132 22.59 32.29 -3.05
C TYR A 132 22.88 30.96 -3.76
N LYS A 133 24.14 30.62 -4.01
CA LYS A 133 24.52 29.33 -4.61
C LYS A 133 24.22 28.16 -3.67
N GLU A 134 24.50 28.32 -2.38
CA GLU A 134 24.16 27.34 -1.34
C GLU A 134 22.64 27.21 -1.18
N TYR A 135 21.90 28.32 -1.19
CA TYR A 135 20.43 28.33 -1.22
C TYR A 135 19.88 27.53 -2.41
N ARG A 136 20.32 27.82 -3.65
CA ARG A 136 19.84 27.09 -4.84
C ARG A 136 20.17 25.60 -4.80
N LYS A 137 21.33 25.25 -4.22
CA LYS A 137 21.72 23.85 -4.02
C LYS A 137 20.79 23.17 -3.01
N ALA A 138 20.49 23.82 -1.89
CA ALA A 138 19.56 23.32 -0.88
C ALA A 138 18.14 23.19 -1.44
N GLU A 139 17.65 24.19 -2.18
CA GLU A 139 16.35 24.17 -2.85
C GLU A 139 16.22 23.00 -3.84
N THR A 140 17.25 22.77 -4.65
CA THR A 140 17.29 21.64 -5.59
C THR A 140 17.32 20.30 -4.84
N ALA A 141 18.11 20.20 -3.77
CA ALA A 141 18.20 19.01 -2.94
C ALA A 141 16.85 18.69 -2.27
N GLU A 142 16.16 19.69 -1.71
CA GLU A 142 14.85 19.55 -1.09
C GLU A 142 13.79 19.06 -2.08
N ARG A 143 13.76 19.63 -3.29
CA ARG A 143 12.84 19.17 -4.34
C ARG A 143 13.07 17.68 -4.67
N HIS A 144 14.33 17.29 -4.90
CA HIS A 144 14.66 15.90 -5.20
C HIS A 144 14.40 14.97 -4.00
N LEU A 145 14.65 15.44 -2.78
CA LEU A 145 14.38 14.69 -1.56
C LEU A 145 12.88 14.50 -1.36
N GLY A 146 12.06 15.52 -1.63
CA GLY A 146 10.60 15.45 -1.66
C GLY A 146 10.09 14.42 -2.68
N GLU A 147 10.61 14.43 -3.91
CA GLU A 147 10.29 13.41 -4.93
C GLU A 147 10.71 11.99 -4.50
N LEU A 148 11.81 11.85 -3.77
CA LEU A 148 12.27 10.56 -3.22
C LEU A 148 11.38 10.09 -2.08
N ILE A 149 10.93 10.99 -1.21
CA ILE A 149 10.01 10.70 -0.10
C ILE A 149 8.66 10.27 -0.66
N ASP A 150 8.06 11.03 -1.57
CA ASP A 150 6.77 10.69 -2.18
C ASP A 150 6.82 9.31 -2.89
N ARG A 151 7.87 9.06 -3.69
CA ARG A 151 8.08 7.73 -4.28
C ARG A 151 8.26 6.65 -3.23
N GLY A 152 8.98 6.96 -2.16
CA GLY A 152 9.24 6.02 -1.09
C GLY A 152 8.00 5.67 -0.28
N GLU A 153 7.12 6.65 -0.03
CA GLU A 153 5.83 6.49 0.64
C GLU A 153 4.88 5.64 -0.20
N LYS A 154 4.79 5.90 -1.51
CA LYS A 154 4.04 5.07 -2.45
C LYS A 154 4.52 3.62 -2.45
N GLN A 155 5.85 3.42 -2.37
CA GLN A 155 6.42 2.08 -2.30
C GLN A 155 6.10 1.40 -0.96
N LEU A 156 6.12 2.14 0.15
CA LEU A 156 5.79 1.61 1.47
C LEU A 156 4.32 1.16 1.53
N ASP A 157 3.42 2.03 1.09
CA ASP A 157 1.98 1.78 0.96
C ASP A 157 1.68 0.51 0.13
N TYR A 158 2.38 0.35 -1.00
CA TYR A 158 2.29 -0.86 -1.80
C TYR A 158 2.78 -2.11 -1.05
N LEU A 159 3.91 -2.04 -0.35
CA LEU A 159 4.41 -3.19 0.42
C LEU A 159 3.44 -3.59 1.55
N ASP A 160 2.82 -2.62 2.21
CA ASP A 160 1.77 -2.86 3.20
C ASP A 160 0.55 -3.52 2.56
N SER A 161 0.10 -3.06 1.38
CA SER A 161 -0.99 -3.70 0.62
C SER A 161 -0.69 -5.17 0.25
N VAL A 162 0.58 -5.48 -0.06
CA VAL A 162 0.98 -6.87 -0.38
C VAL A 162 1.02 -7.74 0.88
N LEU A 163 1.45 -7.20 2.02
CA LEU A 163 1.39 -7.93 3.30
C LEU A 163 -0.04 -8.23 3.71
N ASP A 164 -0.92 -7.27 3.50
CA ASP A 164 -2.35 -7.39 3.71
C ASP A 164 -2.95 -8.50 2.80
N ALA A 165 -2.66 -8.47 1.50
CA ALA A 165 -3.06 -9.53 0.57
C ALA A 165 -2.51 -10.91 0.98
N LEU A 166 -1.23 -11.00 1.40
CA LEU A 166 -0.61 -12.24 1.88
C LEU A 166 -1.27 -12.79 3.16
N SER A 167 -1.84 -11.93 4.00
CA SER A 167 -2.54 -12.35 5.22
C SER A 167 -3.88 -13.06 4.94
N ARG A 168 -4.49 -12.75 3.79
CA ARG A 168 -5.79 -13.31 3.34
C ARG A 168 -5.67 -14.54 2.44
N VAL A 169 -4.46 -15.02 2.19
CA VAL A 169 -4.26 -16.13 1.27
C VAL A 169 -4.82 -17.44 1.82
N GLU A 170 -5.67 -18.10 1.03
CA GLU A 170 -6.26 -19.40 1.35
C GLU A 170 -5.60 -20.56 0.59
N SER A 171 -4.91 -20.28 -0.52
CA SER A 171 -4.29 -21.31 -1.36
C SER A 171 -2.83 -21.01 -1.73
N GLU A 172 -2.06 -22.07 -1.97
CA GLU A 172 -0.65 -21.94 -2.39
C GLU A 172 -0.53 -21.21 -3.73
N ARG A 173 -1.54 -21.33 -4.59
CA ARG A 173 -1.60 -20.63 -5.86
C ARG A 173 -1.65 -19.11 -5.67
N ASP A 174 -2.41 -18.62 -4.70
CA ASP A 174 -2.49 -17.17 -4.44
C ASP A 174 -1.12 -16.65 -3.96
N VAL A 175 -0.37 -17.41 -3.15
CA VAL A 175 1.01 -17.04 -2.76
C VAL A 175 1.92 -16.95 -3.99
N ARG A 176 1.82 -17.91 -4.92
CA ARG A 176 2.63 -17.92 -6.15
C ARG A 176 2.29 -16.73 -7.05
N GLU A 177 1.01 -16.35 -7.14
CA GLU A 177 0.57 -15.17 -7.89
C GLU A 177 1.12 -13.87 -7.28
N ILE A 178 1.05 -13.72 -5.96
CA ILE A 178 1.63 -12.55 -5.26
C ILE A 178 3.14 -12.50 -5.44
N ARG A 179 3.83 -13.65 -5.43
CA ARG A 179 5.27 -13.69 -5.77
C ARG A 179 5.54 -13.24 -7.22
N ALA A 180 4.72 -13.69 -8.17
CA ALA A 180 4.83 -13.27 -9.56
C ALA A 180 4.59 -11.77 -9.72
N GLU A 181 3.60 -11.21 -9.01
CA GLU A 181 3.37 -9.77 -8.89
C GLU A 181 4.63 -9.06 -8.38
N LEU A 182 5.20 -9.49 -7.25
CA LEU A 182 6.40 -8.91 -6.66
C LEU A 182 7.63 -8.95 -7.58
N TYR A 183 7.77 -10.00 -8.39
CA TYR A 183 8.82 -10.07 -9.42
C TYR A 183 8.56 -9.10 -10.58
N SER A 184 7.30 -9.02 -11.05
CA SER A 184 6.92 -8.12 -12.15
C SER A 184 7.02 -6.65 -11.77
N ALA A 185 6.73 -6.32 -10.51
CA ALA A 185 6.89 -4.98 -9.94
C ALA A 185 8.36 -4.62 -9.65
N GLY A 186 9.30 -5.57 -9.82
CA GLY A 186 10.74 -5.35 -9.57
C GLY A 186 11.12 -5.25 -8.10
N VAL A 187 10.20 -5.55 -7.17
CA VAL A 187 10.44 -5.52 -5.72
C VAL A 187 11.30 -6.70 -5.29
N LEU A 188 11.02 -7.89 -5.83
CA LEU A 188 11.86 -9.06 -5.64
C LEU A 188 12.68 -9.32 -6.90
N LYS A 189 13.94 -9.73 -6.72
CA LYS A 189 14.74 -10.24 -7.83
C LYS A 189 14.30 -11.68 -8.12
N ALA A 190 13.90 -11.93 -9.37
CA ALA A 190 13.61 -13.29 -9.80
C ALA A 190 14.89 -14.16 -9.66
N PRO A 191 14.77 -15.39 -9.12
CA PRO A 191 15.92 -16.29 -9.04
C PRO A 191 16.48 -16.56 -10.46
N ARG A 192 17.81 -16.64 -10.59
CA ARG A 192 18.47 -16.95 -11.87
C ARG A 192 17.92 -18.28 -12.40
N GLY A 193 17.28 -18.24 -13.58
CA GLY A 193 16.62 -19.40 -14.21
C GLY A 193 15.07 -19.40 -14.14
N ALA A 194 14.45 -18.46 -13.42
CA ALA A 194 12.99 -18.37 -13.28
C ALA A 194 12.23 -17.89 -14.54
N ALA A 195 12.94 -17.46 -15.59
CA ALA A 195 12.34 -17.08 -16.87
C ALA A 195 11.54 -18.23 -17.54
N LYS A 196 11.72 -19.48 -17.06
CA LYS A 196 10.95 -20.66 -17.46
C LYS A 196 9.84 -21.07 -16.49
N GLN A 197 9.51 -20.30 -15.46
CA GLN A 197 8.27 -20.54 -14.72
C GLN A 197 7.10 -20.25 -15.67
N ARG A 198 6.46 -21.34 -16.15
CA ARG A 198 5.23 -21.31 -16.96
C ARG A 198 4.33 -20.21 -16.42
N LYS A 199 3.89 -19.27 -17.27
CA LYS A 199 2.85 -18.30 -16.92
C LYS A 199 1.73 -19.07 -16.24
N ILE A 200 1.66 -18.99 -14.91
CA ILE A 200 0.61 -19.61 -14.15
C ILE A 200 -0.64 -18.91 -14.65
N LYS A 201 -1.61 -19.65 -15.21
CA LYS A 201 -2.90 -19.04 -15.54
C LYS A 201 -3.41 -18.41 -14.23
N PRO A 202 -3.75 -17.11 -14.18
CA PRO A 202 -4.24 -16.52 -12.94
C PRO A 202 -5.49 -17.28 -12.49
N ALA A 203 -5.61 -17.51 -11.18
CA ALA A 203 -6.89 -17.88 -10.60
C ALA A 203 -7.87 -16.76 -10.93
N GLY A 204 -9.09 -17.13 -11.31
CA GLY A 204 -10.14 -16.12 -11.45
C GLY A 204 -10.39 -15.42 -10.11
N PRO A 205 -11.01 -14.23 -10.14
CA PRO A 205 -11.50 -13.58 -8.93
C PRO A 205 -12.45 -14.51 -8.18
N LEU A 206 -12.56 -14.32 -6.87
CA LEU A 206 -13.58 -15.03 -6.07
C LEU A 206 -14.96 -14.60 -6.55
N ARG A 207 -15.85 -15.58 -6.70
CA ARG A 207 -17.22 -15.35 -7.16
C ARG A 207 -18.21 -15.60 -6.04
N PHE A 208 -19.10 -14.65 -5.86
CA PHE A 208 -20.24 -14.73 -4.97
C PHE A 208 -21.49 -14.39 -5.77
N VAL A 209 -22.63 -14.85 -5.28
CA VAL A 209 -23.94 -14.54 -5.88
C VAL A 209 -24.82 -14.05 -4.75
N SER A 210 -25.45 -12.89 -4.93
CA SER A 210 -26.42 -12.37 -3.98
C SER A 210 -27.67 -13.23 -3.92
N GLU A 211 -28.54 -13.00 -2.93
CA GLU A 211 -29.83 -13.69 -2.84
C GLU A 211 -30.72 -13.41 -4.06
N THR A 212 -30.56 -12.24 -4.68
CA THR A 212 -31.26 -11.84 -5.91
C THR A 212 -30.63 -12.40 -7.20
N GLY A 213 -29.57 -13.21 -7.09
CA GLY A 213 -28.93 -13.84 -8.24
C GLY A 213 -27.88 -12.99 -8.95
N VAL A 214 -27.50 -11.83 -8.39
CA VAL A 214 -26.50 -10.93 -8.97
C VAL A 214 -25.09 -11.42 -8.65
N GLU A 215 -24.22 -11.49 -9.66
CA GLU A 215 -22.84 -11.92 -9.50
C GLU A 215 -21.96 -10.81 -8.87
N ILE A 216 -21.21 -11.17 -7.83
CA ILE A 216 -20.26 -10.31 -7.14
C ILE A 216 -18.86 -10.93 -7.28
N LEU A 217 -17.90 -10.13 -7.74
CA LEU A 217 -16.51 -10.53 -7.92
C LEU A 217 -15.62 -9.87 -6.88
N VAL A 218 -14.71 -10.64 -6.26
CA VAL A 218 -13.74 -10.13 -5.29
C VAL A 218 -12.33 -10.49 -5.73
N GLY A 219 -11.43 -9.50 -5.79
CA GLY A 219 -10.04 -9.72 -6.18
C GLY A 219 -9.22 -10.33 -5.04
N ARG A 220 -8.33 -11.27 -5.37
CA ARG A 220 -7.48 -11.95 -4.38
C ARG A 220 -6.15 -11.26 -4.11
N ASN A 221 -5.67 -10.48 -5.08
CA ASN A 221 -4.40 -9.75 -5.02
C ASN A 221 -4.50 -8.46 -5.84
N ASN A 222 -3.47 -7.63 -5.80
CA ASN A 222 -3.49 -6.30 -6.43
C ASN A 222 -3.54 -6.37 -7.95
N VAL A 223 -2.90 -7.37 -8.58
CA VAL A 223 -2.98 -7.59 -10.04
C VAL A 223 -4.39 -7.95 -10.46
N GLN A 224 -5.05 -8.84 -9.71
CA GLN A 224 -6.45 -9.19 -9.94
C GLN A 224 -7.39 -8.02 -9.67
N ASN A 225 -7.13 -7.20 -8.65
CA ASN A 225 -7.89 -5.98 -8.37
C ASN A 225 -7.87 -5.02 -9.58
N ASP A 226 -6.68 -4.82 -10.17
CA ASP A 226 -6.53 -4.00 -11.37
C ASP A 226 -7.24 -4.62 -12.58
N GLU A 227 -7.08 -5.93 -12.81
CA GLU A 227 -7.73 -6.63 -13.92
C GLU A 227 -9.26 -6.62 -13.79
N LEU A 228 -9.77 -6.79 -12.58
CA LEU A 228 -11.19 -6.68 -12.25
C LEU A 228 -11.72 -5.30 -12.61
N THR A 229 -11.05 -4.25 -12.13
CA THR A 229 -11.52 -2.87 -12.24
C THR A 229 -11.37 -2.31 -13.65
N THR A 230 -10.29 -2.67 -14.37
CA THR A 230 -9.94 -2.03 -15.64
C THR A 230 -10.33 -2.83 -16.88
N LYS A 231 -10.42 -4.17 -16.79
CA LYS A 231 -10.65 -5.05 -17.95
C LYS A 231 -11.94 -5.87 -17.85
N THR A 232 -12.25 -6.38 -16.66
CA THR A 232 -13.33 -7.36 -16.49
C THR A 232 -14.68 -6.70 -16.23
N ALA A 233 -14.69 -5.61 -15.49
CA ALA A 233 -15.92 -4.90 -15.14
C ALA A 233 -16.40 -3.97 -16.25
N ARG A 234 -17.72 -3.85 -16.38
CA ARG A 234 -18.36 -2.88 -17.25
C ARG A 234 -18.37 -1.52 -16.57
N ARG A 235 -18.44 -0.45 -17.38
CA ARG A 235 -18.47 0.93 -16.88
C ARG A 235 -19.68 1.24 -15.97
N SER A 236 -20.78 0.52 -16.15
CA SER A 236 -22.02 0.61 -15.40
C SER A 236 -21.99 -0.13 -14.06
N ASP A 237 -21.10 -1.12 -13.92
CA ASP A 237 -20.99 -1.94 -12.72
C ASP A 237 -20.57 -1.10 -11.51
N VAL A 238 -20.91 -1.60 -10.30
CA VAL A 238 -20.57 -0.92 -9.05
C VAL A 238 -19.31 -1.53 -8.46
N TRP A 239 -18.34 -0.68 -8.17
CA TRP A 239 -17.10 -0.99 -7.48
C TRP A 239 -17.22 -0.60 -6.01
N LEU A 240 -16.69 -1.43 -5.11
CA LEU A 240 -16.64 -1.20 -3.67
C LEU A 240 -15.23 -1.48 -3.12
N HIS A 241 -14.85 -0.72 -2.10
CA HIS A 241 -13.61 -0.91 -1.36
C HIS A 241 -13.69 -0.33 0.05
N ALA A 242 -12.99 -0.95 0.99
CA ALA A 242 -12.91 -0.45 2.36
C ALA A 242 -12.20 0.92 2.41
N GLN A 243 -12.78 1.88 3.13
CA GLN A 243 -12.28 3.24 3.16
C GLN A 243 -11.00 3.34 4.00
N ARG A 244 -9.97 4.00 3.44
CA ARG A 244 -8.67 4.32 4.11
C ARG A 244 -7.84 3.12 4.60
N VAL A 245 -8.19 1.89 4.24
CA VAL A 245 -7.44 0.68 4.60
C VAL A 245 -7.16 -0.15 3.36
N HIS A 246 -6.14 -1.02 3.41
CA HIS A 246 -5.87 -1.95 2.32
C HIS A 246 -6.93 -3.06 2.30
N GLY A 247 -7.33 -3.45 1.09
CA GLY A 247 -8.35 -4.48 0.90
C GLY A 247 -8.52 -4.91 -0.54
N SER A 248 -9.42 -5.87 -0.73
CA SER A 248 -9.79 -6.38 -2.04
C SER A 248 -10.77 -5.44 -2.74
N HIS A 249 -10.67 -5.34 -4.07
CA HIS A 249 -11.69 -4.68 -4.88
C HIS A 249 -12.88 -5.62 -5.05
N VAL A 250 -14.08 -5.12 -4.77
CA VAL A 250 -15.34 -5.86 -4.95
C VAL A 250 -16.14 -5.22 -6.07
N ILE A 251 -16.68 -6.03 -6.99
CA ILE A 251 -17.44 -5.55 -8.15
C ILE A 251 -18.78 -6.27 -8.20
N ILE A 252 -19.87 -5.51 -8.26
CA ILE A 252 -21.22 -6.02 -8.47
C ILE A 252 -21.56 -5.90 -9.95
N ARG A 253 -21.88 -7.03 -10.60
CA ARG A 253 -22.27 -7.08 -12.01
C ARG A 253 -23.77 -6.83 -12.18
N CYS A 254 -24.19 -5.61 -11.91
CA CYS A 254 -25.60 -5.18 -11.98
C CYS A 254 -25.99 -4.50 -13.30
N GLY A 255 -25.05 -4.19 -14.19
CA GLY A 255 -25.38 -3.44 -15.41
C GLY A 255 -25.92 -2.04 -15.12
N ASP A 256 -26.82 -1.53 -15.98
CA ASP A 256 -27.34 -0.16 -15.90
C ASP A 256 -28.48 0.03 -14.89
N GLU A 257 -29.15 -1.05 -14.47
CA GLU A 257 -30.27 -1.01 -13.50
C GLU A 257 -29.79 -0.73 -12.06
N GLY A 258 -28.50 -0.97 -11.79
CA GLY A 258 -27.89 -0.81 -10.47
C GLY A 258 -28.23 -1.96 -9.51
N PRO A 259 -27.49 -2.11 -8.40
CA PRO A 259 -27.74 -3.18 -7.44
C PRO A 259 -28.90 -2.82 -6.51
N ASP A 260 -29.66 -3.83 -6.10
CA ASP A 260 -30.60 -3.71 -4.98
C ASP A 260 -29.84 -3.48 -3.65
N GLU A 261 -30.52 -2.90 -2.66
CA GLU A 261 -29.91 -2.53 -1.39
C GLU A 261 -29.34 -3.74 -0.63
N ALA A 262 -30.00 -4.90 -0.72
CA ALA A 262 -29.52 -6.14 -0.12
C ALA A 262 -28.24 -6.64 -0.78
N THR A 263 -28.15 -6.66 -2.11
CA THR A 263 -26.91 -6.98 -2.83
C THR A 263 -25.79 -5.99 -2.50
N LEU A 264 -26.09 -4.70 -2.40
CA LEU A 264 -25.09 -3.68 -2.05
C LEU A 264 -24.55 -3.91 -0.64
N ALA A 265 -25.43 -4.17 0.33
CA ALA A 265 -25.03 -4.47 1.71
C ALA A 265 -24.19 -5.75 1.79
N TYR A 266 -24.57 -6.80 1.07
CA TYR A 266 -23.82 -8.05 1.01
C TYR A 266 -22.43 -7.85 0.39
N ALA A 267 -22.33 -7.12 -0.73
CA ALA A 267 -21.05 -6.80 -1.34
C ALA A 267 -20.16 -5.93 -0.43
N ALA A 268 -20.75 -4.99 0.32
CA ALA A 268 -20.02 -4.20 1.29
C ALA A 268 -19.50 -5.06 2.46
N SER A 269 -20.27 -6.04 2.92
CA SER A 269 -19.83 -7.01 3.93
C SER A 269 -18.64 -7.85 3.44
N LEU A 270 -18.62 -8.21 2.15
CA LEU A 270 -17.48 -8.89 1.51
C LEU A 270 -16.25 -7.98 1.45
N ALA A 271 -16.43 -6.71 1.10
CA ALA A 271 -15.34 -5.73 1.09
C ALA A 271 -14.73 -5.54 2.49
N ALA A 272 -15.57 -5.47 3.53
CA ALA A 272 -15.12 -5.42 4.91
C ALA A 272 -14.38 -6.71 5.33
N TYR A 273 -14.89 -7.88 4.95
CA TYR A 273 -14.25 -9.18 5.22
C TYR A 273 -12.86 -9.31 4.59
N TYR A 274 -12.73 -8.90 3.33
CA TYR A 274 -11.46 -8.97 2.58
C TYR A 274 -10.65 -7.66 2.69
N SER A 275 -10.69 -7.00 3.85
CA SER A 275 -9.86 -5.83 4.18
C SER A 275 -9.05 -6.05 5.45
N GLU A 276 -8.05 -5.20 5.68
CA GLU A 276 -7.29 -5.16 6.94
C GLU A 276 -8.21 -4.92 8.15
N GLY A 277 -9.34 -4.25 7.95
CA GLY A 277 -10.30 -3.85 8.99
C GLY A 277 -11.30 -4.92 9.44
N ARG A 278 -11.15 -6.19 9.02
CA ARG A 278 -12.12 -7.27 9.32
C ARG A 278 -12.51 -7.40 10.80
N GLY A 279 -11.61 -7.08 11.72
CA GLY A 279 -11.84 -7.19 13.17
C GLY A 279 -12.41 -5.93 13.84
N ALA A 280 -12.62 -4.84 13.10
CA ALA A 280 -12.97 -3.53 13.66
C ALA A 280 -14.48 -3.32 13.89
N GLY A 281 -15.30 -4.36 13.76
CA GLY A 281 -16.77 -4.27 13.82
C GLY A 281 -17.32 -3.65 12.54
N LYS A 282 -17.78 -2.38 12.61
CA LYS A 282 -18.34 -1.65 11.47
C LYS A 282 -17.27 -0.84 10.75
N LEU A 283 -17.02 -1.17 9.48
CA LEU A 283 -16.05 -0.51 8.63
C LEU A 283 -16.77 0.32 7.55
N PRO A 284 -16.35 1.57 7.30
CA PRO A 284 -16.84 2.33 6.15
C PRO A 284 -16.32 1.71 4.85
N VAL A 285 -17.25 1.44 3.92
CA VAL A 285 -16.98 0.92 2.59
C VAL A 285 -17.48 1.94 1.57
N ASP A 286 -16.57 2.40 0.73
CA ASP A 286 -16.88 3.32 -0.35
C ASP A 286 -17.33 2.52 -1.57
N TYR A 287 -18.39 3.00 -2.23
CA TYR A 287 -18.89 2.44 -3.48
C TYR A 287 -19.14 3.52 -4.52
N THR A 288 -18.84 3.19 -5.78
CA THR A 288 -19.07 4.06 -6.94
C THR A 288 -19.18 3.23 -8.21
N GLN A 289 -19.60 3.83 -9.31
CA GLN A 289 -19.60 3.14 -10.60
C GLN A 289 -18.17 3.00 -11.14
N VAL A 290 -17.86 1.88 -11.77
CA VAL A 290 -16.52 1.59 -12.32
C VAL A 290 -16.03 2.68 -13.28
N ARG A 291 -16.92 3.36 -14.03
CA ARG A 291 -16.55 4.50 -14.89
C ARG A 291 -15.88 5.66 -14.14
N ARG A 292 -16.11 5.78 -12.84
CA ARG A 292 -15.54 6.81 -11.95
C ARG A 292 -14.24 6.36 -11.29
N VAL A 293 -13.84 5.11 -11.49
CA VAL A 293 -12.60 4.54 -10.98
C VAL A 293 -11.56 4.56 -12.09
N LYS A 294 -10.39 5.14 -11.83
CA LYS A 294 -9.29 5.24 -12.79
C LYS A 294 -7.99 4.81 -12.14
N LYS A 295 -7.20 4.02 -12.87
CA LYS A 295 -5.82 3.71 -12.51
C LYS A 295 -4.89 4.81 -13.06
N PRO A 296 -4.15 5.54 -12.21
CA PRO A 296 -3.17 6.51 -12.69
C PRO A 296 -2.06 5.83 -13.49
N SER A 297 -1.58 6.48 -14.55
CA SER A 297 -0.47 5.96 -15.37
C SER A 297 0.80 5.80 -14.53
N GLY A 298 1.44 4.64 -14.62
CA GLY A 298 2.65 4.33 -13.85
C GLY A 298 2.42 4.04 -12.35
N ALA A 299 1.17 3.99 -11.88
CA ALA A 299 0.88 3.59 -10.51
C ALA A 299 1.18 2.11 -10.27
N LEU A 300 1.60 1.80 -9.04
CA LEU A 300 1.80 0.43 -8.57
C LEU A 300 0.48 -0.37 -8.65
N PRO A 301 0.56 -1.70 -8.77
CA PRO A 301 -0.63 -2.55 -8.84
C PRO A 301 -1.60 -2.32 -7.68
N GLY A 302 -2.91 -2.41 -7.94
CA GLY A 302 -3.97 -2.23 -6.95
C GLY A 302 -4.33 -0.78 -6.65
N LYS A 303 -3.51 0.19 -7.08
CA LYS A 303 -3.76 1.61 -6.81
C LYS A 303 -4.77 2.19 -7.80
N VAL A 304 -5.90 2.63 -7.26
CA VAL A 304 -6.96 3.31 -7.99
C VAL A 304 -7.31 4.66 -7.37
N VAL A 305 -7.77 5.58 -8.21
CA VAL A 305 -8.35 6.87 -7.81
C VAL A 305 -9.79 6.85 -8.24
N TYR A 306 -10.70 7.27 -7.35
CA TYR A 306 -12.13 7.28 -7.61
C TYR A 306 -12.75 8.60 -7.16
N THR A 307 -13.79 9.02 -7.87
CA THR A 307 -14.56 10.24 -7.58
C THR A 307 -16.04 9.90 -7.40
N ASP A 308 -16.79 10.84 -6.81
CA ASP A 308 -18.25 10.77 -6.63
C ASP A 308 -18.71 9.43 -6.06
N TYR A 309 -18.16 9.06 -4.91
CA TYR A 309 -18.49 7.85 -4.18
C TYR A 309 -19.52 8.11 -3.08
N LYS A 310 -20.15 7.04 -2.63
CA LYS A 310 -20.98 7.00 -1.44
C LYS A 310 -20.37 6.00 -0.46
N THR A 311 -20.62 6.20 0.83
CA THR A 311 -20.07 5.33 1.88
C THR A 311 -21.21 4.59 2.57
N ILE A 312 -21.04 3.29 2.78
CA ILE A 312 -21.93 2.45 3.59
C ILE A 312 -21.12 1.85 4.75
N LEU A 313 -21.72 1.79 5.94
CA LEU A 313 -21.11 1.09 7.08
C LEU A 313 -21.47 -0.39 6.99
N ALA A 314 -20.47 -1.25 6.85
CA ALA A 314 -20.64 -2.68 6.75
C ALA A 314 -19.89 -3.42 7.85
N GLU A 315 -20.46 -4.53 8.31
CA GLU A 315 -19.84 -5.43 9.26
C GLU A 315 -19.37 -6.69 8.53
N ALA A 316 -18.18 -7.18 8.86
CA ALA A 316 -17.62 -8.36 8.24
C ALA A 316 -18.34 -9.63 8.77
N PRO A 317 -18.86 -10.51 7.91
CA PRO A 317 -19.47 -11.76 8.34
C PRO A 317 -18.44 -12.69 9.00
N GLU A 318 -18.89 -13.55 9.92
CA GLU A 318 -18.01 -14.51 10.60
C GLU A 318 -17.35 -15.49 9.62
N SER A 319 -18.09 -15.89 8.57
CA SER A 319 -17.59 -16.75 7.50
C SER A 319 -18.27 -16.42 6.17
N VAL A 320 -17.53 -16.60 5.07
CA VAL A 320 -18.06 -16.49 3.71
C VAL A 320 -17.52 -17.63 2.88
N SER A 321 -18.39 -18.23 2.07
CA SER A 321 -18.05 -19.34 1.19
C SER A 321 -18.18 -18.90 -0.26
N PRO A 322 -17.08 -18.80 -1.03
CA PRO A 322 -17.15 -18.48 -2.45
C PRO A 322 -17.87 -19.60 -3.20
N LYS A 323 -18.65 -19.24 -4.22
CA LYS A 323 -19.23 -20.22 -5.16
C LYS A 323 -18.13 -20.66 -6.15
N PRO A 324 -18.12 -21.94 -6.56
CA PRO A 324 -17.09 -22.51 -7.43
C PRO A 324 -17.03 -21.87 -8.82
#